data_AF-T0YPW9-F1
#
_entry.id   AF-T0YPW9-F1
#
_cell.length_a   1.000
_cell.length_b   1.000
_cell.length_c   1.000
_cell.angle_alpha   90.00
_cell.angle_beta   90.00
_cell.angle_gamma   90.00
#
_symmetry.space_group_name_H-M   'P 1'
#
loop_
_entity.id
_entity.type
_entity.pdbx_description
1 polymer ?
#
loop_
_entity_poly.entity_id
_entity_poly.type
_entity_poly.pdbx_seq_one_letter_code
_entity_poly.pdbx_strand_id
1 'polypeptide(L)' 'MQLIRASIDERAFYAMKSLHYEKLKGNLDGHSSMRLNDQWRLLLRLRQDEDGKTVVVISIADYH' A
#
# COMPACT_ATOMS: atom_id res chain seq x y z
N MET A 1 3.79 7.60 10.02
CA MET A 1 4.60 7.32 8.81
C MET A 1 5.94 6.61 9.06
N GLN A 2 6.41 6.40 10.30
CA GLN A 2 7.67 5.66 10.52
C GLN A 2 7.61 4.20 10.06
N LEU A 3 6.48 3.52 10.29
CA LEU A 3 6.29 2.11 9.95
C LEU A 3 6.48 1.81 8.45
N ILE A 4 5.95 2.69 7.59
CA ILE A 4 6.02 2.54 6.13
C ILE A 4 7.45 2.76 5.64
N ARG A 5 8.14 3.76 6.20
CA ARG A 5 9.55 4.07 5.86
C ARG A 5 10.53 3.00 6.36
N ALA A 6 10.20 2.29 7.44
CA ALA A 6 11.01 1.21 8.00
C ALA A 6 10.77 -0.15 7.33
N SER A 7 9.72 -0.26 6.49
CA SER A 7 9.38 -1.49 5.81
C SER A 7 10.29 -1.69 4.59
N ILE A 8 11.04 -2.78 4.56
CA ILE A 8 12.00 -3.09 3.49
C ILE A 8 11.30 -3.57 2.22
N ASP A 9 10.14 -4.23 2.33
CA ASP A 9 9.41 -4.80 1.20
C ASP A 9 7.89 -4.95 1.51
N GLU A 10 7.08 -5.15 0.47
CA GLU A 10 5.61 -5.32 0.54
C GLU A 10 5.17 -6.43 1.52
N ARG A 11 6.01 -7.43 1.74
CA ARG A 11 5.76 -8.51 2.72
C ARG A 11 5.53 -8.01 4.14
N ALA A 12 6.16 -6.90 4.52
CA ALA A 12 5.94 -6.28 5.83
C ALA A 12 4.50 -5.77 5.97
N PHE A 13 3.89 -5.30 4.89
CA PHE A 13 2.51 -4.84 4.88
C PHE A 13 1.51 -5.98 5.00
N TYR A 14 1.82 -7.14 4.40
CA TYR A 14 1.04 -8.37 4.57
C TYR A 14 1.11 -8.93 5.99
N ALA A 15 2.25 -8.79 6.67
CA ALA A 15 2.43 -9.29 8.04
C ALA A 15 1.65 -8.46 9.08
N MET A 16 1.43 -7.17 8.80
CA MET A 16 0.73 -6.26 9.71
C MET A 16 -0.76 -6.21 9.41
N LYS A 17 -1.52 -7.10 10.08
CA LYS A 17 -2.98 -7.21 9.93
C LYS A 17 -3.75 -5.89 10.15
N SER A 18 -3.23 -4.97 10.97
CA SER A 18 -3.84 -3.67 11.25
C SER A 18 -3.87 -2.72 10.05
N LEU A 19 -3.01 -2.95 9.05
CA LEU A 19 -2.92 -2.16 7.84
C LEU A 19 -3.99 -2.53 6.81
N HIS A 20 -4.73 -3.63 6.99
CA HIS A 20 -5.77 -4.09 6.06
C HIS A 20 -5.32 -3.97 4.59
N TYR A 21 -4.16 -4.54 4.29
CA TYR A 21 -3.58 -4.45 2.96
C TYR A 21 -4.40 -5.28 1.97
N GLU A 22 -4.94 -4.62 0.95
CA GLU A 22 -5.83 -5.24 -0.03
C GLU A 22 -5.40 -4.89 -1.46
N LYS A 23 -5.20 -5.91 -2.30
CA LYS A 23 -4.97 -5.71 -3.74
C LYS A 23 -6.28 -5.33 -4.42
N LEU A 24 -6.27 -4.22 -5.15
CA LEU A 24 -7.41 -3.75 -5.91
C LEU A 24 -7.49 -4.48 -7.25
N LYS A 25 -8.71 -4.56 -7.80
CA LYS A 25 -9.01 -5.25 -9.06
C LYS A 25 -9.78 -4.32 -10.01
N GLY A 26 -9.93 -4.74 -11.27
CA GLY A 26 -10.67 -3.98 -12.29
C GLY A 26 -9.87 -2.79 -12.80
N ASN A 27 -10.45 -1.60 -12.81
CA ASN A 27 -9.77 -0.39 -13.30
C ASN A 27 -8.55 0.04 -12.46
N LEU A 28 -8.42 -0.51 -11.25
CA LEU A 28 -7.29 -0.29 -10.34
C LEU A 28 -6.44 -1.56 -10.18
N ASP A 29 -6.49 -2.47 -11.16
CA ASP A 29 -5.62 -3.65 -11.15
C ASP A 29 -4.14 -3.24 -11.09
N GLY A 30 -3.38 -3.92 -10.23
CA GLY A 30 -2.00 -3.54 -9.90
C GLY A 30 -1.84 -2.46 -8.83
N HIS A 31 -2.94 -1.84 -8.36
CA HIS A 31 -2.93 -0.99 -7.17
C HIS A 31 -3.28 -1.79 -5.91
N SER A 32 -2.99 -1.21 -4.76
CA SER A 32 -3.34 -1.78 -3.45
C SER A 32 -3.78 -0.68 -2.50
N SER A 33 -4.68 -1.03 -1.58
CA SER A 33 -5.16 -0.14 -0.53
C SER A 33 -4.57 -0.56 0.80
N MET A 34 -4.26 0.43 1.64
CA MET A 34 -3.77 0.20 2.99
C MET A 34 -4.40 1.21 3.96
N ARG A 35 -4.91 0.73 5.09
CA ARG A 35 -5.48 1.57 6.14
C ARG A 35 -4.40 2.37 6.88
N LEU A 36 -4.60 3.69 6.96
CA LEU A 36 -3.77 4.58 7.78
C LEU A 36 -4.40 4.75 9.16
N ASN A 37 -5.71 4.96 9.21
CA ASN A 37 -6.56 5.02 10.40
C ASN A 37 -8.02 4.73 9.99
N ASP A 38 -8.99 4.97 10.87
CA ASP A 38 -10.41 4.67 10.60
C ASP A 38 -11.02 5.51 9.46
N GLN A 39 -10.42 6.65 9.12
CA GLN A 39 -10.92 7.58 8.09
C GLN A 39 -10.12 7.51 6.78
N TRP A 40 -8.83 7.20 6.84
CA TRP A 40 -7.92 7.39 5.71
C TRP A 40 -7.32 6.08 5.24
N ARG A 41 -7.28 5.91 3.92
CA ARG A 41 -6.58 4.82 3.24
C ARG A 41 -5.52 5.36 2.28
N LEU A 42 -4.39 4.68 2.20
CA LEU A 42 -3.37 4.91 1.20
C LEU A 42 -3.66 4.06 -0.03
N LEU A 43 -3.58 4.69 -1.20
CA LEU A 43 -3.54 3.99 -2.47
C LEU A 43 -2.08 3.85 -2.90
N LEU A 44 -1.67 2.62 -3.08
CA LEU A 44 -0.30 2.21 -3.34
C LEU A 44 -0.24 1.51 -4.70
N ARG A 45 0.92 1.54 -5.34
CA ARG A 45 1.22 0.71 -6.50
C ARG A 45 2.59 0.09 -6.34
N LEU A 46 2.69 -1.20 -6.64
CA LEU A 46 3.97 -1.89 -6.71
C LEU A 46 4.49 -1.74 -8.13
N ARG A 47 5.66 -1.12 -8.28
CA ARG A 47 6.44 -1.19 -9.52
C ARG A 47 7.55 -2.20 -9.34
N GLN A 48 7.81 -2.95 -10.39
CA GLN A 48 8.95 -3.84 -10.49
C GLN A 48 9.77 -3.38 -11.69
N ASP A 49 10.99 -2.99 -11.42
CA ASP A 49 11.98 -2.54 -12.40
C ASP A 49 13.23 -3.44 -12.27
N GLU A 50 14.25 -3.24 -13.11
CA GLU A 50 15.48 -4.06 -13.09
C GLU A 50 16.22 -4.00 -11.75
N ASP A 51 16.10 -2.86 -11.03
CA ASP A 51 16.66 -2.64 -9.69
C ASP A 51 15.82 -3.25 -8.54
N GLY A 52 14.67 -3.85 -8.84
CA GLY A 52 13.82 -4.52 -7.85
C GLY A 52 12.42 -3.93 -7.72
N LYS A 53 11.80 -4.15 -6.55
CA LYS A 53 10.42 -3.73 -6.28
C LYS A 53 10.36 -2.43 -5.50
N THR A 54 9.63 -1.46 -6.03
CA THR A 54 9.39 -0.16 -5.40
C THR A 54 7.91 0.03 -5.09
N VAL A 55 7.62 0.44 -3.85
CA VAL A 55 6.27 0.81 -3.42
C VAL A 55 6.07 2.30 -3.67
N VAL A 56 5.16 2.63 -4.58
CA VAL A 56 4.81 4.01 -4.92
C VAL A 56 3.50 4.37 -4.24
N VAL A 57 3.50 5.43 -3.42
CA VAL A 57 2.27 6.00 -2.87
C VAL A 57 1.63 6.90 -3.93
N ILE A 58 0.44 6.53 -4.38
CA ILE A 58 -0.29 7.24 -5.43
C ILE A 58 -1.11 8.38 -4.84
N SER A 59 -1.87 8.09 -3.78
CA SER A 59 -2.72 9.09 -3.12
C SER A 59 -3.13 8.64 -1.72
N ILE A 60 -3.66 9.60 -0.95
CA ILE A 60 -4.41 9.33 0.27
C ILE A 60 -5.88 9.53 -0.08
N ALA A 61 -6.70 8.51 0.15
CA ALA A 61 -8.13 8.52 -0.07
C ALA A 61 -8.87 8.59 1.28
N ASP A 62 -9.91 9.41 1.32
CA ASP A 62 -10.86 9.43 2.43
C ASP A 62 -11.85 8.26 2.25
N TYR A 63 -12.09 7.52 3.32
CA TYR A 63 -12.99 6.39 3.38
C TYR A 63 -14.21 6.80 4.24
N HIS A 64 -15.20 7.43 3.59
CA HIS A 64 -16.52 7.76 4.13
C HIS A 64 -17.63 7.29 3.18
#